data_AF-A0A2D6SXM9-F1
#
_entry.id   AF-A0A2D6SXM9-F1
#
_cell.length_a   1.000
_cell.length_b   1.000
_cell.length_c   1.000
_cell.angle_alpha   90.00
_cell.angle_beta   90.00
_cell.angle_gamma   90.00
#
_symmetry.space_group_name_H-M   'P 1'
#
loop_
_entity.id
_entity.type
_entity.pdbx_description
1 polymer ?
#
loop_
_entity_poly.entity_id
_entity_poly.type
_entity_poly.pdbx_seq_one_letter_code
_entity_poly.pdbx_strand_id
1 'polypeptide(L)'
;MTYRSFVCLVGLVVVLGCGLSEAAPPVRGGERLFADPGFRRGFVVSFPSSKMGWKPAGVLKPRPDGPEPRWRLAQWGTRHSLAGAKPRKRGGTVVFENAAKRVVIGSGDGAQSDLTLEIRGSREYGRGDRKRGEAWPHLLVDQRAAELIRLNELQSLDLTIDVRLAGVKANRESGYDRNLHSAQFQLFLVVRNVERGSADFGNFLWFGVPLYDQRYEYPPGHQAQDAGKDDASGKFIYSVSGREILPEPLKPGRWVRVETDLLPRIHTALETAVARGFLKVSHPQQYAIAAMNLGWELTGNFDVTAEVRGFDVRAVRGKPERGK
;
A
#
# COMPACT_ATOMS: atom_id res chain seq x y z
N MET A 1 -62.95 -6.46 57.02
CA MET A 1 -62.86 -6.45 55.55
C MET A 1 -61.98 -5.27 55.15
N THR A 2 -60.68 -5.48 54.98
CA THR A 2 -59.80 -4.73 54.07
C THR A 2 -58.44 -5.44 54.03
N TYR A 3 -58.05 -5.82 52.82
CA TYR A 3 -56.94 -6.71 52.52
C TYR A 3 -55.63 -5.92 52.33
N ARG A 4 -54.52 -6.57 52.66
CA ARG A 4 -53.13 -6.10 52.52
C ARG A 4 -52.75 -5.75 51.08
N SER A 5 -51.77 -4.86 50.91
CA SER A 5 -50.81 -4.95 49.80
C SER A 5 -49.46 -4.37 50.23
N PHE A 6 -48.47 -5.27 50.36
CA PHE A 6 -47.04 -5.01 50.47
C PHE A 6 -46.52 -4.88 49.03
N VAL A 7 -45.83 -3.78 48.70
CA VAL A 7 -45.09 -3.62 47.44
C VAL A 7 -43.61 -3.75 47.76
N CYS A 8 -42.98 -4.81 47.23
CA CYS A 8 -41.54 -5.00 47.21
C CYS A 8 -40.93 -4.09 46.13
N LEU A 9 -40.06 -3.17 46.55
CA LEU A 9 -39.24 -2.35 45.65
C LEU A 9 -37.92 -3.09 45.39
N VAL A 10 -37.73 -3.62 44.19
CA VAL A 10 -36.45 -4.19 43.75
C VAL A 10 -35.60 -3.07 43.18
N GLY A 11 -34.53 -2.72 43.90
CA GLY A 11 -33.53 -1.73 43.47
C GLY A 11 -32.65 -2.29 42.35
N LEU A 12 -32.71 -1.65 41.18
CA LEU A 12 -31.82 -1.89 40.04
C LEU A 12 -30.45 -1.24 40.32
N VAL A 13 -29.41 -2.04 40.51
CA VAL A 13 -28.02 -1.57 40.58
C VAL A 13 -27.54 -1.30 39.15
N VAL A 14 -27.38 -0.02 38.81
CA VAL A 14 -26.72 0.41 37.56
C VAL A 14 -25.21 0.33 37.78
N VAL A 15 -24.57 -0.68 37.22
CA VAL A 15 -23.11 -0.73 37.10
C VAL A 15 -22.71 0.17 35.94
N LEU A 16 -22.24 1.38 36.24
CA LEU A 16 -21.53 2.23 35.30
C LEU A 16 -20.17 1.56 34.99
N GLY A 17 -20.15 0.75 33.94
CA GLY A 17 -18.93 0.24 33.35
C GLY A 17 -18.15 1.38 32.72
N CYS A 18 -17.12 1.88 33.41
CA CYS A 18 -16.05 2.63 32.78
C CYS A 18 -15.42 1.73 31.70
N GLY A 19 -15.74 2.01 30.44
CA GLY A 19 -15.03 1.43 29.31
C GLY A 19 -13.56 1.81 29.42
N LEU A 20 -12.74 0.88 29.89
CA LEU A 20 -11.30 0.89 29.66
C LEU A 20 -11.14 0.78 28.14
N SER A 21 -10.87 1.91 27.49
CA SER A 21 -10.30 1.92 26.16
C SER A 21 -9.04 1.07 26.24
N GLU A 22 -9.05 -0.09 25.58
CA GLU A 22 -7.83 -0.84 25.34
C GLU A 22 -6.89 0.10 24.58
N ALA A 23 -5.86 0.59 25.28
CA ALA A 23 -4.84 1.40 24.65
C ALA A 23 -4.21 0.55 23.56
N ALA A 24 -4.12 1.09 22.34
CA ALA A 24 -3.39 0.46 21.26
C ALA A 24 -2.01 0.01 21.77
N PRO A 25 -1.53 -1.19 21.43
CA PRO A 25 -0.23 -1.66 21.89
C PRO A 25 0.83 -0.60 21.54
N PRO A 26 1.80 -0.34 22.44
CA PRO A 26 2.84 0.63 22.18
C PRO A 26 3.58 0.23 20.90
N VAL A 27 3.75 1.19 19.99
CA VAL A 27 4.57 1.03 18.79
C VAL A 27 5.90 0.41 19.21
N ARG A 28 6.14 -0.84 18.78
CA ARG A 28 7.40 -1.53 19.07
C ARG A 28 8.55 -0.68 18.54
N GLY A 29 9.60 -0.50 19.36
CA GLY A 29 10.81 0.22 18.94
C GLY A 29 11.35 -0.37 17.63
N GLY A 30 11.87 0.48 16.74
CA GLY A 30 12.35 0.02 15.43
C GLY A 30 12.65 1.18 14.48
N GLU A 31 13.48 0.91 13.48
CA GLU A 31 13.92 1.88 12.47
C GLU A 31 12.89 1.94 11.34
N ARG A 32 12.47 3.16 10.98
CA ARG A 32 11.55 3.38 9.86
C ARG A 32 12.29 3.20 8.54
N LEU A 33 11.78 2.32 7.67
CA LEU A 33 12.44 2.05 6.38
C LEU A 33 12.22 3.13 5.32
N PHE A 34 11.12 3.89 5.40
CA PHE A 34 10.77 4.89 4.37
C PHE A 34 10.53 6.27 4.99
N ALA A 35 11.16 7.29 4.43
CA ALA A 35 11.09 8.65 4.95
C ALA A 35 9.76 9.35 4.61
N ASP A 36 9.48 10.45 5.33
CA ASP A 36 8.32 11.33 5.09
C ASP A 36 6.97 10.59 5.11
N PRO A 37 6.60 9.91 6.21
CA PRO A 37 5.38 9.09 6.27
C PRO A 37 4.07 9.87 6.08
N GLY A 38 4.10 11.19 6.32
CA GLY A 38 2.97 12.08 6.06
C GLY A 38 2.95 12.66 4.64
N PHE A 39 3.85 12.23 3.75
CA PHE A 39 3.95 12.69 2.35
C PHE A 39 4.12 14.21 2.19
N ARG A 40 4.66 14.89 3.21
CA ARG A 40 4.64 16.35 3.37
C ARG A 40 5.59 17.07 2.44
N ARG A 41 6.56 16.35 1.88
CA ARG A 41 7.54 16.90 0.94
C ARG A 41 7.06 16.81 -0.51
N GLY A 42 5.93 16.13 -0.76
CA GLY A 42 5.37 15.94 -2.09
C GLY A 42 6.04 14.81 -2.87
N PHE A 43 6.08 14.94 -4.20
CA PHE A 43 6.42 13.83 -5.09
C PHE A 43 7.31 14.22 -6.26
N VAL A 44 8.30 13.39 -6.57
CA VAL A 44 8.92 13.35 -7.90
C VAL A 44 8.01 12.56 -8.83
N VAL A 45 7.57 13.12 -9.96
CA VAL A 45 6.61 12.47 -10.85
C VAL A 45 7.34 11.65 -11.91
N SER A 46 6.94 10.39 -12.13
CA SER A 46 7.50 9.56 -13.21
C SER A 46 6.98 9.98 -14.58
N PHE A 47 7.69 9.59 -15.65
CA PHE A 47 7.07 9.52 -16.97
C PHE A 47 5.94 8.47 -16.99
N PRO A 48 4.94 8.62 -17.89
CA PRO A 48 3.92 7.58 -18.12
C PRO A 48 4.49 6.25 -18.63
N SER A 49 5.65 6.25 -19.30
CA SER A 49 6.33 5.02 -19.68
C SER A 49 7.26 4.55 -18.56
N SER A 50 7.05 3.33 -18.08
CA SER A 50 7.92 2.63 -17.13
C SER A 50 9.35 2.45 -17.64
N LYS A 51 9.55 2.38 -18.97
CA LYS A 51 10.86 2.27 -19.63
C LYS A 51 11.80 3.44 -19.31
N MET A 52 11.26 4.57 -18.87
CA MET A 52 12.05 5.72 -18.41
C MET A 52 12.67 5.51 -17.02
N GLY A 53 12.32 4.43 -16.32
CA GLY A 53 12.84 4.10 -15.01
C GLY A 53 12.61 5.24 -14.01
N TRP A 54 13.67 5.63 -13.31
CA TRP A 54 13.64 6.66 -12.28
C TRP A 54 13.83 8.09 -12.79
N LYS A 55 13.87 8.31 -14.12
CA LYS A 55 13.98 9.67 -14.68
C LYS A 55 12.74 10.50 -14.30
N PRO A 56 12.90 11.72 -13.77
CA PRO A 56 11.78 12.55 -13.37
C PRO A 56 11.13 13.23 -14.59
N ALA A 57 9.81 13.20 -14.67
CA ALA A 57 9.02 13.99 -15.63
C ALA A 57 8.59 15.35 -15.06
N GLY A 58 8.60 15.49 -13.72
CA GLY A 58 8.24 16.73 -13.03
C GLY A 58 8.27 16.55 -11.52
N VAL A 59 7.85 17.58 -10.79
CA VAL A 59 7.82 17.59 -9.32
C VAL A 59 6.52 18.21 -8.84
N LEU A 60 5.85 17.55 -7.89
CA LEU A 60 4.69 18.06 -7.15
C LEU A 60 5.17 18.53 -5.78
N LYS A 61 5.49 19.82 -5.65
CA LYS A 61 5.88 20.42 -4.38
C LYS A 61 4.70 21.10 -3.69
N PRO A 62 4.39 20.77 -2.42
CA PRO A 62 3.30 21.43 -1.69
C PRO A 62 3.58 22.91 -1.43
N ARG A 63 4.87 23.25 -1.32
CA ARG A 63 5.40 24.60 -1.20
C ARG A 63 6.60 24.73 -2.14
N PRO A 64 6.69 25.77 -2.99
CA PRO A 64 7.80 25.93 -3.94
C PRO A 64 9.19 25.92 -3.27
N ASP A 65 9.29 26.55 -2.10
CA ASP A 65 10.45 26.70 -1.23
C ASP A 65 10.62 25.55 -0.21
N GLY A 66 9.75 24.53 -0.29
CA GLY A 66 9.82 23.36 0.57
C GLY A 66 11.00 22.42 0.27
N PRO A 67 11.32 21.51 1.20
CA PRO A 67 12.34 20.49 1.00
C PRO A 67 12.02 19.60 -0.21
N GLU A 68 13.05 18.98 -0.78
CA GLU A 68 12.86 18.05 -1.89
C GLU A 68 11.99 16.84 -1.49
N PRO A 69 11.10 16.39 -2.41
CA PRO A 69 10.33 15.16 -2.22
C PRO A 69 11.21 13.95 -1.90
N ARG A 70 10.70 13.07 -1.04
CA ARG A 70 11.27 11.73 -0.82
C ARG A 70 10.53 10.66 -1.60
N TRP A 71 9.25 10.88 -1.83
CA TRP A 71 8.40 9.98 -2.59
C TRP A 71 8.51 10.25 -4.09
N ARG A 72 8.40 9.19 -4.88
CA ARG A 72 8.07 9.28 -6.29
C ARG A 72 6.60 8.90 -6.48
N LEU A 73 5.93 9.57 -7.41
CA LEU A 73 4.58 9.25 -7.87
C LEU A 73 4.70 8.57 -9.24
N ALA A 74 4.62 7.24 -9.25
CA ALA A 74 4.55 6.46 -10.48
C ALA A 74 3.14 6.57 -11.09
N GLN A 75 3.10 6.96 -12.35
CA GLN A 75 1.86 7.16 -13.10
C GLN A 75 1.89 6.40 -14.44
N TRP A 76 2.38 5.16 -14.41
CA TRP A 76 2.59 4.40 -15.64
C TRP A 76 1.30 4.10 -16.40
N GLY A 77 1.39 4.00 -17.72
CA GLY A 77 0.26 3.71 -18.59
C GLY A 77 -0.82 4.78 -18.63
N THR A 78 -0.56 5.96 -18.06
CA THR A 78 -1.54 7.05 -18.08
C THR A 78 -1.56 7.85 -19.37
N ARG A 79 -2.76 8.36 -19.72
CA ARG A 79 -2.95 9.42 -20.72
C ARG A 79 -2.95 10.84 -20.12
N HIS A 80 -3.04 10.96 -18.80
CA HIS A 80 -3.23 12.23 -18.08
C HIS A 80 -2.14 12.42 -17.02
N SER A 81 -0.97 12.89 -17.48
CA SER A 81 0.18 13.14 -16.61
C SER A 81 -0.12 14.23 -15.57
N LEU A 82 0.35 14.03 -14.33
CA LEU A 82 0.38 15.07 -13.30
C LEU A 82 1.67 15.92 -13.35
N ALA A 83 2.60 15.64 -14.25
CA ALA A 83 3.80 16.46 -14.40
C ALA A 83 3.41 17.91 -14.71
N GLY A 84 3.85 18.84 -13.85
CA GLY A 84 3.50 20.27 -13.97
C GLY A 84 2.19 20.69 -13.30
N ALA A 85 1.46 19.77 -12.64
CA ALA A 85 0.29 20.14 -11.85
C ALA A 85 0.68 21.10 -10.72
N LYS A 86 -0.03 22.23 -10.61
CA LYS A 86 0.22 23.25 -9.59
C LYS A 86 -0.53 22.90 -8.28
N PRO A 87 0.07 23.14 -7.11
CA PRO A 87 -0.58 22.88 -5.83
C PRO A 87 -1.78 23.82 -5.63
N ARG A 88 -2.89 23.28 -5.12
CA ARG A 88 -4.04 24.06 -4.63
C ARG A 88 -4.26 23.79 -3.16
N LYS A 89 -4.29 24.83 -2.34
CA LYS A 89 -4.56 24.71 -0.90
C LYS A 89 -6.06 24.69 -0.65
N ARG A 90 -6.54 23.74 0.16
CA ARG A 90 -7.97 23.65 0.54
C ARG A 90 -8.09 23.10 1.96
N GLY A 91 -8.56 23.93 2.90
CA GLY A 91 -8.86 23.48 4.28
C GLY A 91 -7.70 22.74 4.96
N GLY A 92 -6.47 23.24 4.85
CA GLY A 92 -5.29 22.60 5.44
C GLY A 92 -4.64 21.49 4.60
N THR A 93 -5.28 21.06 3.51
CA THR A 93 -4.74 20.07 2.57
C THR A 93 -4.11 20.73 1.34
N VAL A 94 -3.25 19.99 0.64
CA VAL A 94 -2.70 20.38 -0.67
C VAL A 94 -3.12 19.38 -1.74
N VAL A 95 -3.72 19.90 -2.80
CA VAL A 95 -4.28 19.11 -3.90
C VAL A 95 -3.48 19.34 -5.18
N PHE A 96 -3.12 18.24 -5.84
CA PHE A 96 -2.65 18.20 -7.23
C PHE A 96 -3.66 17.40 -8.04
N GLU A 97 -4.19 17.98 -9.10
CA GLU A 97 -5.22 17.31 -9.89
C GLU A 97 -5.21 17.73 -11.36
N ASN A 98 -5.71 16.81 -12.19
CA ASN A 98 -6.10 17.05 -13.57
C ASN A 98 -7.46 16.36 -13.81
N ALA A 99 -7.85 16.21 -15.07
CA ALA A 99 -9.14 15.58 -15.42
C ALA A 99 -9.28 14.14 -14.89
N ALA A 100 -8.20 13.34 -14.90
CA ALA A 100 -8.26 11.92 -14.58
C ALA A 100 -7.71 11.55 -13.20
N LYS A 101 -6.93 12.42 -12.54
CA LYS A 101 -6.31 12.11 -11.25
C LYS A 101 -6.43 13.22 -10.25
N ARG A 102 -6.40 12.82 -8.98
CA ARG A 102 -6.24 13.72 -7.86
C ARG A 102 -5.36 13.07 -6.79
N VAL A 103 -4.35 13.81 -6.36
CA VAL A 103 -3.50 13.48 -5.21
C VAL A 103 -3.70 14.57 -4.17
N VAL A 104 -4.08 14.17 -2.96
CA VAL A 104 -4.24 15.09 -1.83
C VAL A 104 -3.26 14.72 -0.74
N ILE A 105 -2.48 15.69 -0.27
CA ILE A 105 -1.66 15.57 0.93
C ILE A 105 -2.44 16.23 2.06
N GLY A 106 -2.63 15.49 3.15
CA GLY A 106 -3.39 15.91 4.32
C GLY A 106 -2.80 17.12 5.03
N SER A 107 -3.37 17.50 6.18
CA SER A 107 -2.87 18.54 7.11
C SER A 107 -1.99 17.98 8.23
N GLY A 108 -2.18 16.70 8.58
CA GLY A 108 -1.40 16.00 9.60
C GLY A 108 -2.01 16.07 10.99
N ASP A 109 -3.27 16.50 11.06
CA ASP A 109 -4.08 16.62 12.28
C ASP A 109 -4.62 15.28 12.82
N GLY A 110 -4.27 14.15 12.20
CA GLY A 110 -4.64 12.78 12.62
C GLY A 110 -6.09 12.40 12.34
N ALA A 111 -7.01 13.37 12.24
CA ALA A 111 -8.41 13.13 11.90
C ALA A 111 -8.60 12.88 10.39
N GLN A 112 -7.79 13.53 9.54
CA GLN A 112 -7.84 13.41 8.09
C GLN A 112 -6.86 12.36 7.53
N SER A 113 -7.01 12.02 6.25
CA SER A 113 -6.03 11.21 5.53
C SER A 113 -4.69 11.94 5.43
N ASP A 114 -3.57 11.20 5.51
CA ASP A 114 -2.25 11.73 5.16
C ASP A 114 -2.09 11.84 3.64
N LEU A 115 -2.66 10.87 2.92
CA LEU A 115 -2.62 10.77 1.46
C LEU A 115 -3.96 10.31 0.92
N THR A 116 -4.44 10.98 -0.13
CA THR A 116 -5.54 10.50 -0.96
C THR A 116 -5.04 10.30 -2.38
N LEU A 117 -5.29 9.10 -2.93
CA LEU A 117 -5.00 8.74 -4.32
C LEU A 117 -6.31 8.44 -5.03
N GLU A 118 -6.63 9.26 -6.03
CA GLU A 118 -7.78 9.08 -6.89
C GLU A 118 -7.36 8.96 -8.34
N ILE A 119 -7.93 7.95 -9.01
CA ILE A 119 -7.81 7.75 -10.44
C ILE A 119 -9.20 7.53 -11.04
N ARG A 120 -9.50 8.25 -12.12
CA ARG A 120 -10.78 8.22 -12.83
C ARG A 120 -10.60 7.45 -14.12
N GLY A 121 -10.88 6.16 -14.07
CA GLY A 121 -10.86 5.27 -15.23
C GLY A 121 -11.70 5.82 -16.38
N SER A 122 -12.82 6.48 -16.09
CA SER A 122 -13.69 7.11 -17.11
C SER A 122 -12.95 8.13 -17.98
N ARG A 123 -11.87 8.73 -17.46
CA ARG A 123 -11.04 9.70 -18.17
C ARG A 123 -9.77 9.08 -18.74
N GLU A 124 -9.20 8.06 -18.09
CA GLU A 124 -8.03 7.34 -18.61
C GLU A 124 -8.39 6.48 -19.83
N TYR A 125 -9.44 5.67 -19.71
CA TYR A 125 -9.86 4.71 -20.73
C TYR A 125 -10.75 5.32 -21.80
N GLY A 126 -11.53 6.34 -21.46
CA GLY A 126 -12.53 6.90 -22.37
C GLY A 126 -13.73 5.95 -22.50
N ARG A 127 -14.00 5.47 -23.73
CA ARG A 127 -15.18 4.67 -24.11
C ARG A 127 -14.90 3.16 -24.22
N GLY A 128 -13.99 2.60 -23.43
CA GLY A 128 -13.77 1.16 -23.50
C GLY A 128 -12.66 0.66 -22.59
N ASP A 129 -12.85 -0.55 -22.08
CA ASP A 129 -11.85 -1.25 -21.27
C ASP A 129 -10.63 -1.66 -22.12
N ARG A 130 -9.49 -1.87 -21.45
CA ARG A 130 -8.25 -2.34 -22.12
C ARG A 130 -8.40 -3.75 -22.68
N LYS A 131 -7.57 -4.08 -23.66
CA LYS A 131 -7.38 -5.45 -24.17
C LYS A 131 -6.17 -6.12 -23.54
N ARG A 132 -6.04 -7.44 -23.71
CA ARG A 132 -4.89 -8.21 -23.25
C ARG A 132 -3.60 -7.68 -23.90
N GLY A 133 -2.55 -7.51 -23.10
CA GLY A 133 -1.26 -6.96 -23.55
C GLY A 133 -1.18 -5.43 -23.55
N GLU A 134 -2.31 -4.72 -23.47
CA GLU A 134 -2.30 -3.27 -23.34
C GLU A 134 -1.91 -2.82 -21.92
N ALA A 135 -1.17 -1.72 -21.85
CA ALA A 135 -0.82 -1.05 -20.60
C ALA A 135 -2.08 -0.56 -19.86
N TRP A 136 -1.97 -0.43 -18.54
CA TRP A 136 -3.01 0.13 -17.70
C TRP A 136 -2.50 1.30 -16.85
N PRO A 137 -3.37 2.25 -16.49
CA PRO A 137 -3.01 3.35 -15.61
C PRO A 137 -2.64 2.85 -14.21
N HIS A 138 -1.53 3.38 -13.72
CA HIS A 138 -1.08 3.26 -12.34
C HIS A 138 -1.16 4.62 -11.67
N LEU A 139 -1.34 4.60 -10.35
CA LEU A 139 -1.09 5.74 -9.48
C LEU A 139 -0.53 5.23 -8.16
N LEU A 140 0.80 5.13 -8.11
CA LEU A 140 1.54 4.56 -6.98
C LEU A 140 2.47 5.59 -6.38
N VAL A 141 2.60 5.59 -5.06
CA VAL A 141 3.74 6.20 -4.39
C VAL A 141 4.83 5.15 -4.22
N ASP A 142 6.07 5.50 -4.52
CA ASP A 142 7.21 4.58 -4.38
C ASP A 142 8.41 5.28 -3.72
N GLN A 143 9.20 4.50 -2.99
CA GLN A 143 10.43 4.97 -2.34
C GLN A 143 11.41 3.81 -2.18
N ARG A 144 12.70 4.12 -2.24
CA ARG A 144 13.77 3.21 -1.81
C ARG A 144 13.86 3.19 -0.30
N ALA A 145 14.25 2.07 0.28
CA ALA A 145 14.54 2.02 1.70
C ALA A 145 15.67 2.99 2.05
N ALA A 146 15.54 3.69 3.17
CA ALA A 146 16.55 4.63 3.67
C ALA A 146 17.86 3.90 4.03
N GLU A 147 17.73 2.67 4.51
CA GLU A 147 18.82 1.75 4.83
C GLU A 147 18.46 0.34 4.36
N LEU A 148 19.47 -0.43 3.96
CA LEU A 148 19.33 -1.85 3.63
C LEU A 148 19.73 -2.68 4.86
N ILE A 149 18.74 -3.12 5.62
CA ILE A 149 18.93 -3.99 6.79
C ILE A 149 18.69 -5.43 6.35
N ARG A 150 19.62 -6.35 6.63
CA ARG A 150 19.45 -7.75 6.22
C ARG A 150 18.35 -8.41 7.02
N LEU A 151 17.62 -9.33 6.38
CA LEU A 151 16.46 -9.96 7.01
C LEU A 151 16.82 -10.77 8.26
N ASN A 152 18.03 -11.33 8.36
CA ASN A 152 18.48 -12.05 9.55
C ASN A 152 18.80 -11.14 10.75
N GLU A 153 18.94 -9.83 10.53
CA GLU A 153 19.14 -8.86 11.61
C GLU A 153 17.80 -8.45 12.26
N LEU A 154 16.67 -8.82 11.64
CA LEU A 154 15.33 -8.43 12.05
C LEU A 154 14.72 -9.48 12.99
N GLN A 155 14.12 -8.99 14.07
CA GLN A 155 13.15 -9.73 14.87
C GLN A 155 11.76 -9.68 14.23
N SER A 156 11.37 -8.52 13.69
CA SER A 156 10.11 -8.35 12.95
C SER A 156 10.22 -7.23 11.91
N LEU A 157 9.31 -7.28 10.92
CA LEU A 157 9.11 -6.23 9.94
C LEU A 157 7.66 -5.75 10.02
N ASP A 158 7.43 -4.74 10.85
CA ASP A 158 6.09 -4.32 11.23
C ASP A 158 5.52 -3.34 10.19
N LEU A 159 4.42 -3.73 9.54
CA LEU A 159 3.59 -2.86 8.71
C LEU A 159 2.48 -2.25 9.57
N THR A 160 2.30 -0.93 9.49
CA THR A 160 1.11 -0.24 9.99
C THR A 160 0.54 0.64 8.88
N ILE A 161 -0.77 0.54 8.63
CA ILE A 161 -1.47 1.41 7.70
C ILE A 161 -2.97 1.43 7.99
N ASP A 162 -3.56 2.61 8.06
CA ASP A 162 -5.01 2.80 8.04
C ASP A 162 -5.42 3.12 6.59
N VAL A 163 -6.37 2.36 6.04
CA VAL A 163 -6.86 2.56 4.66
C VAL A 163 -8.38 2.68 4.64
N ARG A 164 -8.88 3.62 3.84
CA ARG A 164 -10.30 3.79 3.56
C ARG A 164 -10.54 3.90 2.05
N LEU A 165 -11.53 3.17 1.55
CA LEU A 165 -12.05 3.41 0.21
C LEU A 165 -13.05 4.57 0.28
N ALA A 166 -12.68 5.74 -0.20
CA ALA A 166 -13.59 6.89 -0.20
C ALA A 166 -14.64 6.81 -1.33
N GLY A 167 -14.32 6.09 -2.41
CA GLY A 167 -15.26 5.88 -3.51
C GLY A 167 -14.79 4.80 -4.49
N VAL A 168 -15.73 4.00 -4.98
CA VAL A 168 -15.52 3.04 -6.06
C VAL A 168 -16.75 3.10 -6.95
N LYS A 169 -16.56 3.48 -8.22
CA LYS A 169 -17.61 3.47 -9.24
C LYS A 169 -17.10 2.71 -10.45
N ALA A 170 -17.81 1.66 -10.82
CA ALA A 170 -17.53 0.94 -12.06
C ALA A 170 -18.15 1.68 -13.24
N ASN A 171 -17.37 1.98 -14.27
CA ASN A 171 -17.86 2.57 -15.52
C ASN A 171 -18.00 1.47 -16.58
N ARG A 172 -18.72 0.40 -16.22
CA ARG A 172 -18.81 -0.82 -17.04
C ARG A 172 -19.51 -0.51 -18.35
N GLU A 173 -18.79 -0.70 -19.45
CA GLU A 173 -19.32 -0.72 -20.80
C GLU A 173 -19.33 -2.17 -21.33
N SER A 174 -19.77 -2.37 -22.57
CA SER A 174 -19.69 -3.68 -23.23
C SER A 174 -18.23 -4.14 -23.31
N GLY A 175 -17.93 -5.37 -22.87
CA GLY A 175 -16.58 -5.96 -22.98
C GLY A 175 -15.82 -6.14 -21.67
N TYR A 176 -16.43 -5.85 -20.51
CA TYR A 176 -15.85 -6.16 -19.21
C TYR A 176 -15.54 -7.66 -19.06
N ASP A 177 -14.28 -7.98 -18.80
CA ASP A 177 -13.78 -9.33 -18.47
C ASP A 177 -13.19 -9.30 -17.06
N ARG A 178 -13.83 -9.99 -16.12
CA ARG A 178 -13.39 -10.10 -14.72
C ARG A 178 -11.97 -10.69 -14.57
N ASN A 179 -11.48 -11.45 -15.54
CA ASN A 179 -10.13 -11.99 -15.51
C ASN A 179 -9.07 -10.98 -15.98
N LEU A 180 -9.49 -9.89 -16.62
CA LEU A 180 -8.60 -8.87 -17.17
C LEU A 180 -8.76 -7.50 -16.49
N HIS A 181 -9.96 -7.18 -16.00
CA HIS A 181 -10.35 -5.85 -15.56
C HIS A 181 -10.68 -5.83 -14.07
N SER A 182 -9.94 -5.01 -13.33
CA SER A 182 -10.19 -4.73 -11.92
C SER A 182 -9.66 -3.34 -11.52
N ALA A 183 -10.02 -2.90 -10.33
CA ALA A 183 -9.30 -1.87 -9.60
C ALA A 183 -8.63 -2.53 -8.40
N GLN A 184 -7.30 -2.41 -8.31
CA GLN A 184 -6.49 -3.04 -7.28
C GLN A 184 -5.74 -1.96 -6.50
N PHE A 185 -5.85 -2.00 -5.17
CA PHE A 185 -5.05 -1.17 -4.27
C PHE A 185 -4.13 -2.08 -3.46
N GLN A 186 -2.82 -1.90 -3.62
CA GLN A 186 -1.84 -2.86 -3.10
C GLN A 186 -0.53 -2.20 -2.72
N LEU A 187 0.14 -2.80 -1.74
CA LEU A 187 1.52 -2.53 -1.36
C LEU A 187 2.40 -3.65 -1.91
N PHE A 188 3.51 -3.29 -2.54
CA PHE A 188 4.60 -4.22 -2.84
C PHE A 188 5.90 -3.79 -2.18
N LEU A 189 6.64 -4.75 -1.64
CA LEU A 189 8.02 -4.61 -1.19
C LEU A 189 8.95 -5.31 -2.18
N VAL A 190 10.08 -4.68 -2.50
CA VAL A 190 11.17 -5.29 -3.26
C VAL A 190 12.11 -5.98 -2.27
N VAL A 191 12.07 -7.31 -2.23
CA VAL A 191 12.97 -8.13 -1.41
C VAL A 191 14.15 -8.53 -2.28
N ARG A 192 15.30 -7.87 -2.08
CA ARG A 192 16.45 -7.96 -2.99
C ARG A 192 17.64 -8.61 -2.32
N ASN A 193 18.34 -9.45 -3.05
CA ASN A 193 19.63 -9.97 -2.62
C ASN A 193 20.69 -8.85 -2.69
N VAL A 194 21.33 -8.59 -1.56
CA VAL A 194 22.34 -7.53 -1.36
C VAL A 194 23.74 -8.09 -1.10
N GLU A 195 23.91 -9.42 -1.09
CA GLU A 195 25.18 -10.07 -0.78
C GLU A 195 26.11 -10.13 -1.99
N ARG A 196 27.26 -9.45 -1.89
CA ARG A 196 28.23 -9.42 -2.99
C ARG A 196 28.81 -10.82 -3.20
N GLY A 197 28.90 -11.25 -4.46
CA GLY A 197 29.39 -12.58 -4.80
C GLY A 197 28.35 -13.70 -4.73
N SER A 198 27.13 -13.42 -4.25
CA SER A 198 26.01 -14.34 -4.43
C SER A 198 25.64 -14.47 -5.91
N ALA A 199 25.25 -15.67 -6.35
CA ALA A 199 24.70 -15.89 -7.68
C ALA A 199 23.40 -15.10 -7.92
N ASP A 200 22.71 -14.72 -6.84
CA ASP A 200 21.51 -13.90 -6.88
C ASP A 200 21.78 -12.41 -6.65
N PHE A 201 23.04 -11.94 -6.55
CA PHE A 201 23.30 -10.53 -6.21
C PHE A 201 22.54 -9.55 -7.12
N GLY A 202 21.69 -8.70 -6.51
CA GLY A 202 20.82 -7.77 -7.21
C GLY A 202 19.50 -8.36 -7.77
N ASN A 203 19.36 -9.69 -7.81
CA ASN A 203 18.10 -10.37 -8.07
C ASN A 203 17.11 -10.15 -6.92
N PHE A 204 15.81 -10.25 -7.20
CA PHE A 204 14.77 -9.89 -6.24
C PHE A 204 13.45 -10.59 -6.54
N LEU A 205 12.57 -10.59 -5.54
CA LEU A 205 11.14 -10.90 -5.70
C LEU A 205 10.28 -9.70 -5.29
N TRP A 206 9.06 -9.67 -5.81
CA TRP A 206 8.00 -8.76 -5.38
C TRP A 206 7.18 -9.41 -4.28
N PHE A 207 7.21 -8.85 -3.07
CA PHE A 207 6.38 -9.31 -1.96
C PHE A 207 5.14 -8.40 -1.84
N GLY A 208 3.96 -8.95 -2.08
CA GLY A 208 2.70 -8.21 -2.17
C GLY A 208 1.82 -8.34 -0.93
N VAL A 209 1.23 -7.20 -0.56
CA VAL A 209 0.23 -7.03 0.50
C VAL A 209 -1.01 -6.41 -0.18
N PRO A 210 -1.92 -7.24 -0.72
CA PRO A 210 -3.07 -6.73 -1.45
C PRO A 210 -4.16 -6.27 -0.48
N LEU A 211 -4.56 -5.01 -0.58
CA LEU A 211 -5.51 -4.38 0.34
C LEU A 211 -6.92 -4.33 -0.24
N TYR A 212 -7.03 -4.18 -1.57
CA TYR A 212 -8.30 -4.20 -2.27
C TYR A 212 -8.13 -4.76 -3.68
N ASP A 213 -9.12 -5.53 -4.10
CA ASP A 213 -9.31 -5.96 -5.48
C ASP A 213 -10.82 -6.00 -5.70
N GLN A 214 -11.33 -5.18 -6.63
CA GLN A 214 -12.77 -5.02 -6.85
C GLN A 214 -13.51 -6.35 -7.05
N ARG A 215 -12.80 -7.37 -7.55
CA ARG A 215 -13.37 -8.67 -7.85
C ARG A 215 -13.76 -9.43 -6.59
N TYR A 216 -13.02 -9.28 -5.49
CA TYR A 216 -13.12 -10.18 -4.34
C TYR A 216 -13.44 -9.42 -3.06
N GLU A 217 -14.05 -10.11 -2.10
CA GLU A 217 -14.24 -9.54 -0.77
C GLU A 217 -12.91 -9.40 -0.02
N TYR A 218 -12.09 -10.45 -0.08
CA TYR A 218 -10.68 -10.41 0.29
C TYR A 218 -9.86 -10.71 -0.96
N PRO A 219 -8.86 -9.87 -1.30
CA PRO A 219 -7.96 -10.19 -2.40
C PRO A 219 -7.29 -11.55 -2.19
N PRO A 220 -7.31 -12.47 -3.18
CA PRO A 220 -6.65 -13.76 -3.04
C PRO A 220 -5.13 -13.60 -3.03
N GLY A 221 -4.43 -14.54 -2.39
CA GLY A 221 -2.98 -14.65 -2.54
C GLY A 221 -2.60 -14.97 -3.99
N HIS A 222 -1.41 -14.54 -4.40
CA HIS A 222 -0.94 -14.70 -5.77
C HIS A 222 0.53 -15.10 -5.80
N GLN A 223 0.87 -16.10 -6.63
CA GLN A 223 2.23 -16.61 -6.74
C GLN A 223 2.52 -16.96 -8.20
N ALA A 224 3.18 -16.06 -8.92
CA ALA A 224 3.47 -16.23 -10.33
C ALA A 224 4.65 -15.36 -10.78
N GLN A 225 5.07 -15.55 -12.02
CA GLN A 225 5.97 -14.61 -12.67
C GLN A 225 5.24 -13.29 -12.97
N ASP A 226 5.91 -12.17 -12.72
CA ASP A 226 5.51 -10.85 -13.19
C ASP A 226 5.55 -10.82 -14.73
N ALA A 227 4.37 -10.84 -15.33
CA ALA A 227 4.15 -10.97 -16.76
C ALA A 227 2.87 -10.23 -17.19
N GLY A 228 2.57 -10.25 -18.49
CA GLY A 228 1.31 -9.73 -19.04
C GLY A 228 1.39 -8.34 -19.67
N LYS A 229 2.58 -7.72 -19.70
CA LYS A 229 2.93 -6.53 -20.48
C LYS A 229 4.41 -6.57 -20.86
N ASP A 230 4.80 -5.84 -21.91
CA ASP A 230 6.15 -5.87 -22.48
C ASP A 230 7.26 -5.40 -21.53
N ASP A 231 6.91 -4.60 -20.52
CA ASP A 231 7.81 -4.03 -19.53
C ASP A 231 7.73 -4.74 -18.17
N ALA A 232 7.08 -5.91 -18.09
CA ALA A 232 7.05 -6.70 -16.86
C ALA A 232 8.47 -7.17 -16.47
N SER A 233 8.75 -7.24 -15.17
CA SER A 233 10.10 -7.52 -14.67
C SER A 233 10.55 -8.97 -14.88
N GLY A 234 9.61 -9.89 -15.14
CA GLY A 234 9.86 -11.32 -15.23
C GLY A 234 10.26 -11.95 -13.89
N LYS A 235 10.20 -11.20 -12.78
CA LYS A 235 10.55 -11.66 -11.43
C LYS A 235 9.39 -12.40 -10.79
N PHE A 236 9.67 -13.11 -9.71
CA PHE A 236 8.63 -13.79 -8.95
C PHE A 236 7.82 -12.78 -8.13
N ILE A 237 6.49 -12.89 -8.23
CA ILE A 237 5.54 -12.22 -7.36
C ILE A 237 5.06 -13.24 -6.34
N TYR A 238 5.13 -12.87 -5.06
CA TYR A 238 4.48 -13.56 -3.97
C TYR A 238 3.62 -12.56 -3.21
N SER A 239 2.30 -12.68 -3.30
CA SER A 239 1.34 -11.89 -2.55
C SER A 239 0.61 -12.78 -1.55
N VAL A 240 0.50 -12.32 -0.31
CA VAL A 240 -0.31 -12.99 0.72
C VAL A 240 -1.79 -12.82 0.41
N SER A 241 -2.65 -13.67 0.98
CA SER A 241 -4.09 -13.47 0.91
C SER A 241 -4.50 -12.30 1.79
N GLY A 242 -5.45 -11.48 1.34
CA GLY A 242 -6.04 -10.41 2.14
C GLY A 242 -6.63 -10.94 3.46
N ARG A 243 -7.09 -12.20 3.50
CA ARG A 243 -7.60 -12.83 4.74
C ARG A 243 -6.55 -12.99 5.84
N GLU A 244 -5.27 -12.95 5.46
CA GLU A 244 -4.15 -13.18 6.38
C GLU A 244 -3.65 -11.89 7.04
N ILE A 245 -4.07 -10.72 6.52
CA ILE A 245 -3.54 -9.41 6.90
C ILE A 245 -4.62 -8.37 7.20
N LEU A 246 -5.80 -8.47 6.58
CA LEU A 246 -6.90 -7.55 6.79
C LEU A 246 -7.77 -8.10 7.93
N PRO A 247 -8.01 -7.32 9.00
CA PRO A 247 -8.94 -7.74 10.05
C PRO A 247 -10.39 -7.79 9.55
N GLU A 248 -10.70 -6.98 8.54
CA GLU A 248 -11.99 -6.95 7.85
C GLU A 248 -11.79 -6.50 6.39
N PRO A 249 -12.69 -6.87 5.45
CA PRO A 249 -12.52 -6.47 4.05
C PRO A 249 -12.75 -4.97 3.90
N LEU A 250 -12.01 -4.33 3.01
CA LEU A 250 -12.21 -2.90 2.71
C LEU A 250 -13.60 -2.69 2.08
N LYS A 251 -14.41 -1.85 2.71
CA LYS A 251 -15.71 -1.38 2.20
C LYS A 251 -15.69 0.15 2.09
N PRO A 252 -16.46 0.75 1.16
CA PRO A 252 -16.54 2.20 1.04
C PRO A 252 -16.88 2.89 2.37
N GLY A 253 -16.19 4.00 2.66
CA GLY A 253 -16.44 4.89 3.79
C GLY A 253 -15.86 4.47 5.13
N ARG A 254 -15.34 3.24 5.29
CA ARG A 254 -14.79 2.75 6.57
C ARG A 254 -13.26 2.71 6.56
N TRP A 255 -12.66 3.16 7.66
CA TRP A 255 -11.24 2.97 7.92
C TRP A 255 -11.00 1.55 8.40
N VAL A 256 -10.03 0.88 7.79
CA VAL A 256 -9.53 -0.44 8.21
C VAL A 256 -8.05 -0.28 8.55
N ARG A 257 -7.68 -0.64 9.77
CA ARG A 257 -6.29 -0.63 10.23
C ARG A 257 -5.65 -1.99 9.97
N VAL A 258 -4.53 -1.99 9.28
CA VAL A 258 -3.66 -3.15 9.09
C VAL A 258 -2.44 -2.97 9.97
N GLU A 259 -2.20 -3.94 10.83
CA GLU A 259 -1.03 -4.00 11.72
C GLU A 259 -0.53 -5.43 11.76
N THR A 260 0.62 -5.70 11.14
CA THR A 260 1.09 -7.09 10.93
C THR A 260 2.61 -7.16 10.77
N ASP A 261 3.20 -8.25 11.27
CA ASP A 261 4.60 -8.60 11.01
C ASP A 261 4.71 -9.35 9.67
N LEU A 262 5.45 -8.77 8.74
CA LEU A 262 5.63 -9.31 7.39
C LEU A 262 6.82 -10.29 7.30
N LEU A 263 7.73 -10.31 8.28
CA LEU A 263 8.99 -11.03 8.19
C LEU A 263 8.82 -12.54 7.97
N PRO A 264 7.96 -13.27 8.73
CA PRO A 264 7.75 -14.71 8.51
C PRO A 264 7.28 -15.03 7.08
N ARG A 265 6.41 -14.18 6.54
CA ARG A 265 5.83 -14.35 5.20
C ARG A 265 6.84 -14.08 4.10
N ILE A 266 7.77 -13.16 4.34
CA ILE A 266 8.87 -12.89 3.43
C ILE A 266 9.84 -14.07 3.38
N HIS A 267 10.11 -14.74 4.50
CA HIS A 267 10.90 -15.98 4.50
C HIS A 267 10.22 -17.07 3.65
N THR A 268 8.92 -17.29 3.84
CA THR A 268 8.14 -18.22 3.01
C THR A 268 8.17 -17.84 1.52
N ALA A 269 8.12 -16.54 1.20
CA ALA A 269 8.20 -16.06 -0.17
C ALA A 269 9.56 -16.38 -0.82
N LEU A 270 10.68 -16.21 -0.10
CA LEU A 270 12.02 -16.55 -0.56
C LEU A 270 12.16 -18.06 -0.83
N GLU A 271 11.71 -18.89 0.11
CA GLU A 271 11.70 -20.35 -0.05
C GLU A 271 10.86 -20.78 -1.25
N THR A 272 9.68 -20.19 -1.41
CA THR A 272 8.80 -20.46 -2.55
C THR A 272 9.44 -20.05 -3.87
N ALA A 273 10.12 -18.90 -3.92
CA ALA A 273 10.80 -18.42 -5.11
C ALA A 273 11.96 -19.33 -5.52
N VAL A 274 12.72 -19.88 -4.56
CA VAL A 274 13.75 -20.89 -4.81
C VAL A 274 13.14 -22.19 -5.31
N ALA A 275 12.11 -22.70 -4.63
CA ALA A 275 11.43 -23.94 -5.01
C ALA A 275 10.84 -23.87 -6.43
N ARG A 276 10.46 -22.67 -6.89
CA ARG A 276 9.94 -22.42 -8.24
C ARG A 276 11.02 -21.97 -9.24
N GLY A 277 12.29 -21.95 -8.85
CA GLY A 277 13.43 -21.69 -9.73
C GLY A 277 13.69 -20.22 -10.10
N PHE A 278 13.03 -19.27 -9.42
CA PHE A 278 13.20 -17.83 -9.67
C PHE A 278 14.38 -17.22 -8.90
N LEU A 279 14.75 -17.82 -7.77
CA LEU A 279 15.93 -17.52 -6.99
C LEU A 279 16.78 -18.79 -6.84
N LYS A 280 18.08 -18.64 -6.60
CA LYS A 280 19.01 -19.75 -6.32
C LYS A 280 19.15 -20.02 -4.83
N VAL A 281 19.06 -18.97 -4.00
CA VAL A 281 19.22 -19.08 -2.54
C VAL A 281 18.14 -18.29 -1.80
N SER A 282 17.69 -18.81 -0.66
CA SER A 282 16.69 -18.19 0.22
C SER A 282 17.27 -17.67 1.54
N HIS A 283 18.60 -17.69 1.69
CA HIS A 283 19.31 -17.31 2.92
C HIS A 283 18.99 -15.88 3.37
N PRO A 284 18.28 -15.68 4.50
CA PRO A 284 17.82 -14.36 4.92
C PRO A 284 18.92 -13.30 5.05
N GLN A 285 20.12 -13.70 5.45
CA GLN A 285 21.29 -12.82 5.57
C GLN A 285 21.75 -12.22 4.24
N GLN A 286 21.29 -12.75 3.11
CA GLN A 286 21.60 -12.19 1.80
C GLN A 286 20.55 -11.22 1.29
N TYR A 287 19.38 -11.14 1.91
CA TYR A 287 18.27 -10.33 1.41
C TYR A 287 17.98 -9.14 2.33
N ALA A 288 17.46 -8.07 1.73
CA ALA A 288 16.98 -6.87 2.43
C ALA A 288 15.77 -6.27 1.71
N ILE A 289 14.98 -5.46 2.41
CA ILE A 289 13.94 -4.63 1.79
C ILE A 289 14.60 -3.45 1.10
N ALA A 290 14.52 -3.39 -0.22
CA ALA A 290 15.23 -2.38 -1.01
C ALA A 290 14.36 -1.19 -1.43
N ALA A 291 13.06 -1.42 -1.63
CA ALA A 291 12.11 -0.41 -2.08
C ALA A 291 10.68 -0.87 -1.82
N MET A 292 9.73 0.03 -2.02
CA MET A 292 8.31 -0.28 -2.01
C MET A 292 7.55 0.53 -3.06
N ASN A 293 6.35 0.07 -3.40
CA ASN A 293 5.31 0.91 -3.99
C ASN A 293 3.95 0.62 -3.33
N LEU A 294 3.10 1.64 -3.24
CA LEU A 294 1.74 1.56 -2.70
C LEU A 294 0.81 2.39 -3.59
N GLY A 295 -0.30 1.80 -4.04
CA GLY A 295 -1.33 2.60 -4.70
C GLY A 295 -2.24 1.79 -5.61
N TRP A 296 -2.79 2.48 -6.61
CA TRP A 296 -3.73 1.93 -7.58
C TRP A 296 -3.05 1.31 -8.80
N GLU A 297 -3.47 0.10 -9.13
CA GLU A 297 -3.37 -0.51 -10.45
C GLU A 297 -4.78 -0.68 -11.03
N LEU A 298 -5.05 0.04 -12.12
CA LEU A 298 -6.40 0.18 -12.64
C LEU A 298 -6.55 -0.57 -13.96
N THR A 299 -6.61 -1.90 -13.90
CA THR A 299 -6.71 -2.75 -15.09
C THR A 299 -8.08 -2.72 -15.77
N GLY A 300 -9.13 -2.20 -15.11
CA GLY A 300 -10.47 -1.99 -15.67
C GLY A 300 -10.96 -0.55 -15.51
N ASN A 301 -12.05 -0.19 -16.18
CA ASN A 301 -12.59 1.16 -16.13
C ASN A 301 -13.39 1.44 -14.85
N PHE A 302 -12.69 1.88 -13.80
CA PHE A 302 -13.29 2.32 -12.54
C PHE A 302 -12.83 3.73 -12.15
N ASP A 303 -13.72 4.51 -11.56
CA ASP A 303 -13.35 5.71 -10.81
C ASP A 303 -13.19 5.31 -9.34
N VAL A 304 -11.97 5.42 -8.82
CA VAL A 304 -11.62 4.92 -7.48
C VAL A 304 -10.86 5.96 -6.68
N THR A 305 -11.08 5.96 -5.38
CA THR A 305 -10.38 6.81 -4.41
C THR A 305 -10.04 6.00 -3.18
N ALA A 306 -8.74 5.94 -2.85
CA ALA A 306 -8.24 5.41 -1.60
C ALA A 306 -7.64 6.54 -0.79
N GLU A 307 -7.84 6.45 0.51
CA GLU A 307 -7.24 7.31 1.51
C GLU A 307 -6.40 6.47 2.45
N VAL A 308 -5.25 7.02 2.83
CA VAL A 308 -4.27 6.37 3.68
C VAL A 308 -3.86 7.33 4.78
N ARG A 309 -3.67 6.81 5.99
CA ARG A 309 -3.01 7.52 7.10
C ARG A 309 -2.19 6.56 7.94
N GLY A 310 -1.25 7.10 8.71
CA GLY A 310 -0.45 6.30 9.64
C GLY A 310 0.40 5.22 8.97
N PHE A 311 0.76 5.41 7.69
CA PHE A 311 1.60 4.46 6.96
C PHE A 311 3.01 4.40 7.56
N ASP A 312 3.45 3.20 7.94
CA ASP A 312 4.79 2.93 8.44
C ASP A 312 5.22 1.50 8.11
N VAL A 313 6.51 1.33 7.86
CA VAL A 313 7.16 0.01 7.80
C VAL A 313 8.41 0.11 8.67
N ARG A 314 8.42 -0.65 9.77
CA ARG A 314 9.50 -0.60 10.77
C ARG A 314 10.28 -1.90 10.78
N ALA A 315 11.60 -1.76 10.71
CA ALA A 315 12.54 -2.82 10.98
C ALA A 315 12.83 -2.86 12.49
N VAL A 316 12.39 -3.92 13.16
CA VAL A 316 12.70 -4.16 14.56
C VAL A 316 13.87 -5.13 14.61
N ARG A 317 15.05 -4.67 15.03
CA ARG A 317 16.25 -5.51 15.10
C ARG A 317 16.19 -6.47 16.29
N GLY A 318 16.63 -7.71 16.09
CA GLY A 318 16.83 -8.67 17.17
C GLY A 318 18.02 -8.28 18.04
N LYS A 319 18.03 -8.69 19.32
CA LYS A 319 19.27 -8.63 20.10
C LYS A 319 20.32 -9.50 19.41
N PRO A 320 21.58 -9.05 19.25
CA PRO A 320 22.63 -9.91 18.73
C PRO A 320 22.72 -11.14 19.61
N GLU A 321 22.60 -12.34 19.02
CA GLU A 321 22.96 -13.56 19.70
C GLU A 321 24.42 -13.43 20.14
N ARG A 322 24.65 -13.34 21.45
CA ARG A 322 26.00 -13.52 22.00
C ARG A 322 26.34 -14.96 21.72
N GLY A 323 27.16 -15.19 20.69
CA GLY A 323 27.72 -16.49 20.39
C GLY A 323 28.30 -17.11 21.66
N LYS A 324 27.90 -18.35 21.93
CA LYS A 324 28.63 -19.24 22.83
C LYS A 324 29.80 -19.84 22.07
#